data_AF-A0A847D830-F1
#
_entry.id   AF-A0A847D830-F1
#
_cell.length_a   1.000
_cell.length_b   1.000
_cell.length_c   1.000
_cell.angle_alpha   90.00
_cell.angle_beta   90.00
_cell.angle_gamma   90.00
#
_symmetry.space_group_name_H-M   'P 1'
#
loop_
_entity.id
_entity.type
_entity.pdbx_description
1 polymer ?
#
loop_
_entity_poly.entity_id
_entity_poly.type
_entity_poly.pdbx_seq_one_letter_code
_entity_poly.pdbx_strand_id
1 'polypeptide(L)'
;MNRTSTAPYTFTATEQKAGLFLPSIIFNNDGYMTEFSAKDSTIGLDIKLGEIFENFNRVDGSDYYKNTMGIAVPDPDGDNDGMPDEWEVTYFTDTTRDGTGDYDGDGLTDINEYLNNSYPNNTDSDGDGITDGDEVNTYRTDPASADTDNDGMPDGWEILYNLDPLDPTDESNDADNDGFSNYKEYKKGTDPKDPDSHPVRPMVWLPILLE
;
A
#
# COMPACT_ATOMS: atom_id res chain seq x y z
N MET A 1 3.02 -20.61 14.75
CA MET A 1 3.97 -21.71 15.11
C MET A 1 4.84 -22.00 13.89
N ASN A 2 6.14 -22.19 14.10
CA ASN A 2 7.20 -22.07 13.09
C ASN A 2 7.06 -22.95 11.84
N ARG A 3 7.44 -22.38 10.68
CA ARG A 3 7.63 -23.09 9.40
C ARG A 3 8.77 -24.09 9.49
N THR A 4 8.54 -25.32 9.00
CA THR A 4 9.55 -26.17 8.36
C THR A 4 8.85 -27.22 7.48
N SER A 5 8.72 -26.97 6.16
CA SER A 5 8.79 -27.99 5.07
C SER A 5 8.34 -27.40 3.71
N THR A 6 8.93 -27.90 2.63
CA THR A 6 8.77 -27.48 1.23
C THR A 6 8.18 -28.62 0.38
N ALA A 7 6.94 -29.02 0.67
CA ALA A 7 6.17 -29.96 -0.14
C ALA A 7 4.65 -29.74 0.11
N PRO A 8 3.77 -30.03 -0.87
CA PRO A 8 2.32 -29.93 -0.69
C PRO A 8 1.86 -30.81 0.47
N TYR A 9 1.00 -30.26 1.33
CA TYR A 9 0.48 -30.94 2.52
C TYR A 9 -0.95 -31.42 2.27
N THR A 10 -1.21 -32.69 2.58
CA THR A 10 -2.54 -33.30 2.54
C THR A 10 -3.10 -33.42 3.95
N PHE A 11 -4.23 -32.79 4.22
CA PHE A 11 -5.01 -33.08 5.43
C PHE A 11 -5.91 -34.29 5.16
N THR A 12 -5.72 -35.37 5.92
CA THR A 12 -6.59 -36.55 5.91
C THR A 12 -7.47 -36.49 7.15
N ALA A 13 -8.75 -36.13 7.01
CA ALA A 13 -9.68 -36.16 8.13
C ALA A 13 -9.80 -37.60 8.66
N THR A 14 -9.46 -37.81 9.93
CA THR A 14 -9.51 -39.14 10.56
C THR A 14 -10.85 -39.26 11.27
N GLU A 15 -11.68 -40.20 10.80
CA GLU A 15 -13.00 -40.62 11.29
C GLU A 15 -14.25 -39.93 10.71
N GLN A 16 -14.94 -40.64 9.81
CA GLN A 16 -16.41 -40.74 9.80
C GLN A 16 -16.90 -42.10 9.26
N LYS A 17 -18.17 -42.39 9.58
CA LYS A 17 -18.92 -43.64 9.42
C LYS A 17 -18.82 -44.24 7.99
N ALA A 18 -18.77 -45.57 7.93
CA ALA A 18 -18.55 -46.37 6.73
C ALA A 18 -19.41 -45.94 5.52
N GLY A 19 -18.74 -45.57 4.42
CA GLY A 19 -19.37 -45.37 3.11
C GLY A 19 -18.95 -44.10 2.34
N LEU A 20 -18.34 -43.11 2.99
CA LEU A 20 -17.82 -41.91 2.31
C LEU A 20 -16.34 -42.11 1.94
N PHE A 21 -15.99 -41.90 0.67
CA PHE A 21 -14.60 -41.65 0.28
C PHE A 21 -14.20 -40.24 0.72
N LEU A 22 -12.97 -40.11 1.23
CA LEU A 22 -12.46 -38.83 1.72
C LEU A 22 -12.35 -37.81 0.56
N PRO A 23 -12.79 -36.56 0.77
CA PRO A 23 -12.43 -35.48 -0.15
C PRO A 23 -10.93 -35.23 -0.10
N SER A 24 -10.30 -35.10 -1.26
CA SER A 24 -8.94 -34.60 -1.39
C SER A 24 -9.01 -33.09 -1.64
N ILE A 25 -8.30 -32.33 -0.81
CA ILE A 25 -8.14 -30.89 -0.94
C ILE A 25 -6.64 -30.62 -1.12
N ILE A 26 -6.28 -29.88 -2.17
CA ILE A 26 -4.89 -29.51 -2.48
C ILE A 26 -4.76 -27.99 -2.44
N PHE A 27 -3.70 -27.50 -1.82
CA PHE A 27 -3.33 -26.09 -1.73
C PHE A 27 -2.02 -25.83 -2.49
N ASN A 28 -1.86 -24.61 -3.02
CA ASN A 28 -0.57 -24.12 -3.52
C ASN A 28 0.34 -23.67 -2.37
N ASN A 29 1.54 -23.21 -2.75
CA ASN A 29 2.59 -22.80 -1.81
C ASN A 29 2.26 -21.52 -1.03
N ASP A 30 1.26 -20.77 -1.47
CA ASP A 30 0.83 -19.51 -0.86
C ASP A 30 -0.45 -19.69 -0.01
N GLY A 31 -0.90 -20.94 0.15
CA GLY A 31 -2.04 -21.28 1.02
C GLY A 31 -3.41 -21.25 0.33
N TYR A 32 -3.48 -20.99 -0.98
CA TYR A 32 -4.72 -21.00 -1.75
C TYR A 32 -5.07 -22.41 -2.20
N MET A 33 -6.35 -22.79 -2.14
CA MET A 33 -6.82 -24.07 -2.69
C MET A 33 -6.70 -24.09 -4.21
N THR A 34 -6.11 -25.15 -4.75
CA THR A 34 -5.95 -25.34 -6.20
C THR A 34 -6.76 -26.50 -6.76
N GLU A 35 -7.10 -27.49 -5.93
CA GLU A 35 -7.86 -28.64 -6.39
C GLU A 35 -8.75 -29.19 -5.26
N PHE A 36 -9.97 -29.59 -5.62
CA PHE A 36 -10.90 -30.29 -4.76
C PHE A 36 -11.47 -31.49 -5.52
N SER A 37 -11.39 -32.68 -4.94
CA SER A 37 -11.91 -33.91 -5.55
C SER A 37 -12.65 -34.75 -4.52
N ALA A 38 -13.90 -35.08 -4.81
CA ALA A 38 -14.74 -35.98 -4.01
C ALA A 38 -15.50 -36.92 -4.94
N LYS A 39 -15.69 -38.18 -4.52
CA LYS A 39 -16.42 -39.20 -5.30
C LYS A 39 -17.54 -39.80 -4.45
N ASP A 40 -18.79 -39.59 -4.86
CA ASP A 40 -19.94 -40.35 -4.37
C ASP A 40 -20.01 -41.67 -5.15
N SER A 41 -20.07 -42.81 -4.45
CA SER A 41 -20.11 -44.14 -5.07
C SER A 41 -21.48 -44.53 -5.65
N THR A 42 -22.50 -43.66 -5.56
CA THR A 42 -23.89 -44.09 -5.84
C THR A 42 -24.61 -43.29 -6.92
N ILE A 43 -24.21 -42.05 -7.17
CA ILE A 43 -24.88 -41.16 -8.12
C ILE A 43 -23.84 -40.17 -8.64
N GLY A 44 -23.34 -40.41 -9.85
CA GLY A 44 -22.38 -39.50 -10.49
C GLY A 44 -22.93 -38.08 -10.54
N LEU A 45 -22.31 -37.17 -9.80
CA LEU A 45 -22.51 -35.73 -9.89
C LEU A 45 -21.25 -35.13 -10.52
N ASP A 46 -21.42 -34.67 -11.75
CA ASP A 46 -20.47 -33.92 -12.55
C ASP A 46 -20.58 -32.45 -12.10
N ILE A 47 -19.63 -31.93 -11.32
CA ILE A 47 -19.59 -30.50 -10.95
C ILE A 47 -19.08 -29.75 -12.19
N LYS A 48 -19.97 -29.42 -13.13
CA LYS A 48 -19.66 -28.52 -14.23
C LYS A 48 -19.98 -27.08 -13.86
N LEU A 49 -18.97 -26.23 -14.01
CA LEU A 49 -19.03 -24.78 -13.95
C LEU A 49 -20.22 -24.23 -14.75
N GLY A 50 -20.88 -23.22 -14.17
CA GLY A 50 -21.69 -22.25 -14.91
C GLY A 50 -23.16 -22.26 -14.53
N GLU A 51 -23.61 -21.07 -14.14
CA GLU A 51 -25.00 -20.58 -14.13
C GLU A 51 -25.81 -20.70 -12.81
N ILE A 52 -26.41 -19.54 -12.48
CA ILE A 52 -27.52 -19.23 -11.56
C ILE A 52 -27.15 -18.92 -10.08
N PHE A 53 -26.92 -17.63 -9.79
CA PHE A 53 -26.91 -17.07 -8.44
C PHE A 53 -28.28 -16.45 -8.12
N GLU A 54 -29.15 -17.12 -7.35
CA GLU A 54 -30.39 -16.52 -6.81
C GLU A 54 -30.65 -16.83 -5.32
N ASN A 55 -29.68 -17.37 -4.58
CA ASN A 55 -29.89 -17.78 -3.18
C ASN A 55 -28.94 -17.07 -2.22
N PHE A 56 -29.29 -15.85 -1.81
CA PHE A 56 -28.67 -15.19 -0.66
C PHE A 56 -29.54 -15.36 0.60
N ASN A 57 -28.91 -15.35 1.78
CA ASN A 57 -29.59 -15.24 3.06
C ASN A 57 -29.08 -14.00 3.78
N ARG A 58 -29.99 -13.20 4.33
CA ARG A 58 -29.66 -12.01 5.12
C ARG A 58 -29.63 -12.36 6.60
N VAL A 59 -28.49 -12.19 7.25
CA VAL A 59 -28.33 -12.38 8.71
C VAL A 59 -27.57 -11.18 9.26
N ASP A 60 -28.15 -10.49 10.24
CA ASP A 60 -27.56 -9.31 10.91
C ASP A 60 -27.21 -8.12 10.00
N GLY A 61 -27.85 -8.02 8.83
CA GLY A 61 -27.63 -6.93 7.88
C GLY A 61 -26.74 -7.28 6.69
N SER A 62 -25.94 -8.34 6.81
CA SER A 62 -25.03 -8.80 5.74
C SER A 62 -25.68 -9.85 4.83
N ASP A 63 -25.38 -9.77 3.53
CA ASP A 63 -25.83 -10.72 2.52
C ASP A 63 -24.82 -11.87 2.38
N TYR A 64 -25.27 -13.09 2.65
CA TYR A 64 -24.42 -14.28 2.52
C TYR A 64 -24.71 -15.00 1.20
N TYR A 65 -23.75 -15.01 0.28
CA TYR A 65 -23.82 -15.77 -0.97
C TYR A 65 -23.37 -17.22 -0.77
N LYS A 66 -24.25 -18.17 -1.12
CA LYS A 66 -23.94 -19.60 -1.06
C LYS A 66 -23.31 -20.04 -2.38
N ASN A 67 -22.00 -20.25 -2.40
CA ASN A 67 -21.39 -21.16 -3.38
C ASN A 67 -21.67 -22.61 -2.94
N THR A 68 -21.82 -23.53 -3.90
CA THR A 68 -22.29 -24.91 -3.69
C THR A 68 -21.32 -25.80 -2.87
N MET A 69 -20.27 -25.22 -2.26
CA MET A 69 -19.39 -25.89 -1.29
C MET A 69 -19.30 -25.19 0.06
N GLY A 70 -20.18 -24.23 0.38
CA GLY A 70 -20.40 -23.76 1.75
C GLY A 70 -19.18 -23.14 2.45
N ILE A 71 -18.21 -22.60 1.71
CA ILE A 71 -17.16 -21.77 2.27
C ILE A 71 -17.41 -20.36 1.75
N ALA A 72 -18.06 -19.56 2.59
CA ALA A 72 -18.06 -18.11 2.45
C ALA A 72 -16.60 -17.68 2.59
N VAL A 73 -15.98 -17.26 1.49
CA VAL A 73 -14.89 -16.30 1.61
C VAL A 73 -15.55 -15.03 2.17
N PRO A 74 -15.02 -14.44 3.27
CA PRO A 74 -15.50 -13.13 3.71
C PRO A 74 -15.41 -12.18 2.51
N ASP A 75 -16.47 -11.41 2.27
CA ASP A 75 -16.43 -10.34 1.28
C ASP A 75 -15.29 -9.41 1.70
N PRO A 76 -14.27 -9.17 0.85
CA PRO A 76 -13.17 -8.29 1.23
C PRO A 76 -13.61 -6.85 1.49
N ASP A 77 -14.81 -6.46 1.04
CA ASP A 77 -15.45 -5.16 1.17
C ASP A 77 -16.94 -5.40 1.49
N GLY A 78 -17.27 -5.47 2.77
CA GLY A 78 -18.52 -5.99 3.30
C GLY A 78 -19.74 -5.09 3.02
N ASP A 79 -19.52 -3.78 2.88
CA ASP A 79 -20.56 -2.80 2.58
C ASP A 79 -20.48 -2.22 1.15
N ASN A 80 -19.50 -2.68 0.35
CA ASN A 80 -19.31 -2.37 -1.07
C ASN A 80 -19.09 -0.88 -1.32
N ASP A 81 -18.36 -0.22 -0.44
CA ASP A 81 -18.05 1.21 -0.52
C ASP A 81 -16.68 1.50 -1.19
N GLY A 82 -15.89 0.45 -1.41
CA GLY A 82 -14.56 0.51 -2.03
C GLY A 82 -13.39 0.48 -1.04
N MET A 83 -13.66 0.47 0.27
CA MET A 83 -12.67 0.25 1.32
C MET A 83 -12.67 -1.22 1.75
N PRO A 84 -11.51 -1.89 1.85
CA PRO A 84 -11.48 -3.26 2.34
C PRO A 84 -11.76 -3.36 3.85
N ASP A 85 -12.56 -4.33 4.27
CA ASP A 85 -12.87 -4.64 5.68
C ASP A 85 -11.60 -4.73 6.55
N GLU A 86 -10.53 -5.35 6.03
CA GLU A 86 -9.27 -5.50 6.76
C GLU A 86 -8.59 -4.14 7.02
N TRP A 87 -8.66 -3.23 6.06
CA TRP A 87 -8.11 -1.88 6.18
C TRP A 87 -8.96 -1.06 7.16
N GLU A 88 -10.28 -1.10 7.01
CA GLU A 88 -11.21 -0.42 7.91
C GLU A 88 -11.08 -0.88 9.37
N VAL A 89 -10.98 -2.19 9.61
CA VAL A 89 -10.77 -2.74 10.95
C VAL A 89 -9.43 -2.30 11.53
N THR A 90 -8.40 -2.17 10.69
CA THR A 90 -7.05 -1.76 11.11
C THR A 90 -7.04 -0.32 11.63
N TYR A 91 -7.70 0.61 10.94
CA TYR A 91 -7.64 2.04 11.28
C TYR A 91 -8.82 2.52 12.14
N PHE A 92 -10.02 1.94 11.96
CA PHE A 92 -11.24 2.45 12.59
C PHE A 92 -11.95 1.45 13.50
N THR A 93 -11.64 0.16 13.39
CA THR A 93 -12.36 -0.93 14.10
C THR A 93 -13.87 -1.01 13.77
N ASP A 94 -14.26 -0.48 12.61
CA ASP A 94 -15.63 -0.33 12.12
C ASP A 94 -15.64 -0.55 10.60
N THR A 95 -16.43 -1.52 10.13
CA THR A 95 -16.56 -1.93 8.71
C THR A 95 -17.81 -1.35 8.05
N THR A 96 -18.27 -0.20 8.52
CA THR A 96 -19.49 0.46 8.03
C THR A 96 -19.22 1.91 7.61
N ARG A 97 -17.94 2.29 7.54
CA ARG A 97 -17.56 3.63 7.11
C ARG A 97 -17.68 3.66 5.60
N ASP A 98 -18.22 4.74 5.06
CA ASP A 98 -18.45 4.91 3.62
C ASP A 98 -17.28 5.60 2.88
N GLY A 99 -16.14 5.72 3.56
CA GLY A 99 -14.92 6.34 3.05
C GLY A 99 -14.99 7.85 2.82
N THR A 100 -16.12 8.50 3.09
CA THR A 100 -16.29 9.96 2.89
C THR A 100 -15.78 10.82 4.05
N GLY A 101 -15.36 10.17 5.15
CA GLY A 101 -14.73 10.81 6.28
C GLY A 101 -13.34 11.34 5.96
N ASP A 102 -12.79 12.09 6.90
CA ASP A 102 -11.42 12.63 6.93
C ASP A 102 -10.98 12.43 8.39
N TYR A 103 -10.38 11.27 8.68
CA TYR A 103 -10.25 10.79 10.06
C TYR A 103 -9.18 11.53 10.87
N ASP A 104 -8.11 12.00 10.24
CA ASP A 104 -7.08 12.80 10.89
C ASP A 104 -7.18 14.31 10.65
N GLY A 105 -8.01 14.74 9.69
CA GLY A 105 -8.35 16.14 9.48
C GLY A 105 -7.35 16.90 8.61
N ASP A 106 -6.61 16.20 7.74
CA ASP A 106 -5.61 16.80 6.84
C ASP A 106 -6.19 17.29 5.50
N GLY A 107 -7.46 16.97 5.23
CA GLY A 107 -8.18 17.35 4.02
C GLY A 107 -8.18 16.31 2.90
N LEU A 108 -7.62 15.12 3.12
CA LEU A 108 -7.81 13.92 2.31
C LEU A 108 -8.91 13.06 2.93
N THR A 109 -9.74 12.41 2.11
CA THR A 109 -10.79 11.53 2.64
C THR A 109 -10.25 10.13 2.88
N ASP A 110 -10.80 9.39 3.84
CA ASP A 110 -10.42 8.01 4.20
C ASP A 110 -10.25 7.10 2.95
N ILE A 111 -11.20 7.15 1.99
CA ILE A 111 -11.10 6.36 0.75
C ILE A 111 -9.92 6.80 -0.14
N ASN A 112 -9.63 8.10 -0.19
CA ASN A 112 -8.53 8.62 -0.99
C ASN A 112 -7.18 8.30 -0.34
N GLU A 113 -7.09 8.20 0.98
CA GLU A 113 -5.88 7.74 1.66
C GLU A 113 -5.59 6.29 1.30
N TYR A 114 -6.61 5.43 1.36
CA TYR A 114 -6.49 4.04 0.87
C TYR A 114 -6.01 3.98 -0.59
N LEU A 115 -6.58 4.80 -1.48
CA LEU A 115 -6.22 4.82 -2.91
C LEU A 115 -4.82 5.38 -3.18
N ASN A 116 -4.30 6.27 -2.34
CA ASN A 116 -2.96 6.83 -2.45
C ASN A 116 -1.92 6.10 -1.57
N ASN A 117 -2.29 4.96 -0.96
CA ASN A 117 -1.43 4.22 -0.02
C ASN A 117 -0.93 5.04 1.18
N SER A 118 -1.67 6.08 1.54
CA SER A 118 -1.41 6.89 2.73
C SER A 118 -2.24 6.37 3.92
N TYR A 119 -2.11 7.01 5.08
CA TYR A 119 -2.60 6.50 6.35
C TYR A 119 -3.70 7.40 6.93
N PRO A 120 -4.93 6.87 7.16
CA PRO A 120 -6.08 7.68 7.59
C PRO A 120 -5.98 8.30 8.97
N ASN A 121 -4.97 7.92 9.72
CA ASN A 121 -4.73 8.35 11.09
C ASN A 121 -3.41 9.11 11.24
N ASN A 122 -2.80 9.55 10.15
CA ASN A 122 -1.53 10.23 10.13
C ASN A 122 -1.48 11.26 9.01
N THR A 123 -1.54 12.53 9.40
CA THR A 123 -1.69 13.68 8.48
C THR A 123 -0.51 13.92 7.54
N ASP A 124 0.55 13.12 7.61
CA ASP A 124 1.82 13.23 6.87
C ASP A 124 2.44 11.82 6.88
N SER A 125 2.03 11.02 5.89
CA SER A 125 2.18 9.58 5.87
C SER A 125 3.60 9.10 5.67
N ASP A 126 4.40 9.82 4.88
CA ASP A 126 5.80 9.52 4.62
C ASP A 126 6.78 10.35 5.47
N GLY A 127 6.30 11.41 6.13
CA GLY A 127 7.05 12.21 7.09
C GLY A 127 7.98 13.23 6.47
N ASP A 128 7.70 13.71 5.26
CA ASP A 128 8.53 14.67 4.54
C ASP A 128 8.23 16.15 4.91
N GLY A 129 7.12 16.38 5.61
CA GLY A 129 6.69 17.68 6.11
C GLY A 129 5.55 18.33 5.32
N ILE A 130 4.98 17.65 4.32
CA ILE A 130 3.73 18.02 3.65
C ILE A 130 2.62 17.10 4.16
N THR A 131 1.39 17.60 4.25
CA THR A 131 0.26 16.74 4.63
C THR A 131 -0.27 15.97 3.43
N ASP A 132 -0.74 14.73 3.58
CA ASP A 132 -1.24 13.89 2.48
C ASP A 132 -2.29 14.64 1.63
N GLY A 133 -3.18 15.37 2.31
CA GLY A 133 -4.17 16.25 1.68
C GLY A 133 -3.57 17.32 0.79
N ASP A 134 -2.47 17.96 1.19
CA ASP A 134 -1.78 18.99 0.38
C ASP A 134 -0.95 18.37 -0.74
N GLU A 135 -0.33 17.23 -0.51
CA GLU A 135 0.38 16.48 -1.54
C GLU A 135 -0.55 16.11 -2.69
N VAL A 136 -1.68 15.49 -2.38
CA VAL A 136 -2.66 15.07 -3.39
C VAL A 136 -3.34 16.28 -4.03
N ASN A 137 -3.79 17.26 -3.26
CA ASN A 137 -4.65 18.34 -3.78
C ASN A 137 -3.90 19.54 -4.36
N THR A 138 -2.72 19.86 -3.81
CA THR A 138 -1.96 21.07 -4.11
C THR A 138 -0.72 20.77 -4.95
N TYR A 139 0.17 19.90 -4.45
CA TYR A 139 1.51 19.71 -5.00
C TYR A 139 1.59 18.61 -6.08
N ARG A 140 0.63 17.69 -6.09
CA ARG A 140 0.60 16.50 -6.96
C ARG A 140 1.79 15.55 -6.75
N THR A 141 2.29 15.51 -5.52
CA THR A 141 3.28 14.54 -5.03
C THR A 141 2.57 13.27 -4.52
N ASP A 142 3.34 12.22 -4.24
CA ASP A 142 2.84 10.93 -3.74
C ASP A 142 2.94 10.88 -2.21
N PRO A 143 1.82 10.89 -1.47
CA PRO A 143 1.84 10.95 0.00
C PRO A 143 2.40 9.69 0.70
N ALA A 144 2.74 8.66 -0.06
CA ALA A 144 3.44 7.49 0.45
C ALA A 144 4.95 7.53 0.14
N SER A 145 5.47 8.61 -0.43
CA SER A 145 6.83 8.73 -0.93
C SER A 145 7.43 10.11 -0.69
N ALA A 146 8.27 10.20 0.34
CA ALA A 146 8.93 11.43 0.78
C ALA A 146 9.90 12.08 -0.24
N ASP A 147 9.94 11.62 -1.48
CA ASP A 147 10.79 12.04 -2.61
C ASP A 147 10.10 11.47 -3.87
N THR A 148 9.16 12.24 -4.44
CA THR A 148 8.25 11.77 -5.49
C THR A 148 8.99 11.51 -6.81
N ASP A 149 9.95 12.37 -7.17
CA ASP A 149 10.68 12.25 -8.43
C ASP A 149 11.94 11.39 -8.35
N ASN A 150 12.33 10.98 -7.14
CA ASN A 150 13.45 10.10 -6.82
C ASN A 150 14.83 10.69 -7.14
N ASP A 151 14.99 12.01 -7.00
CA ASP A 151 16.28 12.68 -7.19
C ASP A 151 17.17 12.72 -5.92
N GLY A 152 16.57 12.37 -4.77
CA GLY A 152 17.22 12.30 -3.48
C GLY A 152 17.02 13.52 -2.58
N MET A 153 16.20 14.48 -2.98
CA MET A 153 15.69 15.59 -2.17
C MET A 153 14.22 15.32 -1.80
N PRO A 154 13.80 15.55 -0.54
CA PRO A 154 12.40 15.36 -0.17
C PRO A 154 11.47 16.44 -0.72
N ASP A 155 10.24 16.08 -1.09
CA ASP A 155 9.28 17.02 -1.70
C ASP A 155 9.04 18.24 -0.81
N GLY A 156 8.89 18.02 0.50
CA GLY A 156 8.72 19.07 1.50
C GLY A 156 9.92 20.02 1.58
N TRP A 157 11.14 19.52 1.35
CA TRP A 157 12.35 20.36 1.29
C TRP A 157 12.40 21.16 -0.01
N GLU A 158 12.07 20.54 -1.14
CA GLU A 158 12.05 21.19 -2.43
C GLU A 158 11.03 22.33 -2.48
N ILE A 159 9.81 22.08 -1.99
CA ILE A 159 8.74 23.08 -1.90
C ILE A 159 9.15 24.24 -0.98
N LEU A 160 9.79 23.96 0.16
CA LEU A 160 10.30 25.00 1.07
C LEU A 160 11.25 25.96 0.35
N TYR A 161 12.08 25.43 -0.55
CA TYR A 161 13.02 26.22 -1.33
C TYR A 161 12.51 26.59 -2.71
N ASN A 162 11.25 26.37 -3.06
CA ASN A 162 10.69 26.71 -4.38
C ASN A 162 11.49 26.04 -5.53
N LEU A 163 11.79 24.77 -5.34
CA LEU A 163 12.20 23.78 -6.34
C LEU A 163 10.98 22.97 -6.81
N ASP A 164 11.15 22.10 -7.80
CA ASP A 164 10.05 21.33 -8.40
C ASP A 164 10.14 19.85 -7.99
N PRO A 165 9.31 19.37 -7.04
CA PRO A 165 9.36 17.98 -6.54
C PRO A 165 8.91 16.92 -7.56
N LEU A 166 8.66 17.34 -8.80
CA LEU A 166 8.29 16.50 -9.93
C LEU A 166 9.33 16.55 -11.06
N ASP A 167 10.43 17.29 -10.89
CA ASP A 167 11.53 17.41 -11.86
C ASP A 167 12.83 16.80 -11.34
N PRO A 168 13.12 15.52 -11.68
CA PRO A 168 14.26 14.80 -11.12
C PRO A 168 15.61 15.26 -11.67
N THR A 169 15.65 16.37 -12.40
CA THR A 169 16.86 16.99 -12.93
C THR A 169 17.25 18.26 -12.19
N ASP A 170 16.42 18.71 -11.27
CA ASP A 170 16.63 19.92 -10.50
C ASP A 170 17.67 19.73 -9.38
N GLU A 171 17.85 18.50 -8.87
CA GLU A 171 18.95 18.08 -7.99
C GLU A 171 20.34 18.54 -8.46
N SER A 172 20.53 18.55 -9.78
CA SER A 172 21.78 18.86 -10.47
C SER A 172 21.93 20.34 -10.84
N ASN A 173 20.84 21.11 -10.75
CA ASN A 173 20.83 22.55 -10.99
C ASN A 173 21.50 23.31 -9.85
N ASP A 174 21.91 24.55 -10.15
CA ASP A 174 22.54 25.50 -9.24
C ASP A 174 21.63 26.73 -9.20
N ALA A 175 20.67 26.75 -8.28
CA ALA A 175 19.55 27.68 -8.32
C ALA A 175 19.96 29.13 -8.00
N ASP A 176 21.01 29.34 -7.20
CA ASP A 176 21.53 30.65 -6.83
C ASP A 176 22.83 31.06 -7.55
N ASN A 177 23.40 30.15 -8.35
CA ASN A 177 24.61 30.30 -9.16
C ASN A 177 25.89 30.49 -8.34
N ASP A 178 25.98 29.85 -7.18
CA ASP A 178 27.13 29.91 -6.30
C ASP A 178 28.19 28.82 -6.60
N GLY A 179 27.86 27.86 -7.46
CA GLY A 179 28.71 26.76 -7.91
C GLY A 179 28.50 25.43 -7.17
N PHE A 180 27.52 25.32 -6.28
CA PHE A 180 27.02 24.06 -5.73
C PHE A 180 25.68 23.70 -6.38
N SER A 181 25.30 22.42 -6.30
CA SER A 181 24.00 21.99 -6.84
C SER A 181 23.00 21.87 -5.71
N ASN A 182 21.70 22.01 -6.00
CA ASN A 182 20.62 21.90 -5.03
C ASN A 182 20.79 20.67 -4.13
N TYR A 183 21.08 19.50 -4.72
CA TYR A 183 21.32 18.27 -3.98
C TYR A 183 22.49 18.37 -2.98
N LYS A 184 23.61 19.00 -3.38
CA LYS A 184 24.76 19.16 -2.48
C LYS A 184 24.43 20.03 -1.30
N GLU A 185 23.58 21.03 -1.49
CA GLU A 185 23.16 21.97 -0.47
C GLU A 185 22.17 21.33 0.49
N TYR A 186 21.18 20.58 -0.02
CA TYR A 186 20.33 19.70 0.78
C TYR A 186 21.17 18.80 1.70
N LYS A 187 22.17 18.09 1.14
CA LYS A 187 23.06 17.21 1.91
C LYS A 187 23.94 17.95 2.95
N LYS A 188 24.08 19.26 2.84
CA LYS A 188 24.86 20.10 3.76
C LYS A 188 24.01 20.96 4.68
N GLY A 189 22.69 20.99 4.47
CA GLY A 189 21.77 21.85 5.20
C GLY A 189 22.04 23.33 4.94
N THR A 190 22.39 23.68 3.70
CA THR A 190 22.52 25.07 3.25
C THR A 190 21.31 25.47 2.40
N ASP A 191 21.19 26.76 2.08
CA ASP A 191 20.00 27.32 1.41
C ASP A 191 20.30 27.44 -0.09
N PRO A 192 19.71 26.60 -0.96
CA PRO A 192 19.99 26.59 -2.40
C PRO A 192 19.50 27.83 -3.14
N LYS A 193 18.86 28.78 -2.44
CA LYS A 193 18.39 30.06 -2.99
C LYS A 193 19.18 31.25 -2.46
N ASP A 194 20.19 31.04 -1.61
CA ASP A 194 21.05 32.08 -1.07
C ASP A 194 22.52 31.83 -1.41
N PRO A 195 23.12 32.60 -2.35
CA PRO A 195 24.49 32.36 -2.81
C PRO A 195 25.57 32.69 -1.75
N ASP A 196 25.19 33.21 -0.58
CA ASP A 196 26.08 33.36 0.59
C ASP A 196 25.94 32.18 1.60
N SER A 197 24.92 31.33 1.43
CA SER A 197 24.60 30.15 2.25
C SER A 197 24.98 28.88 1.50
N HIS A 198 26.28 28.56 1.51
CA HIS A 198 26.77 27.46 0.69
C HIS A 198 27.73 26.52 1.45
N PRO A 199 27.95 25.30 0.93
CA PRO A 199 28.95 24.41 1.48
C PRO A 199 30.35 25.04 1.52
N VAL A 200 31.14 24.71 2.54
CA VAL A 200 32.53 25.19 2.60
C VAL A 200 33.33 24.67 1.40
N ARG A 201 33.86 25.58 0.59
CA ARG A 201 34.79 25.22 -0.49
C ARG A 201 36.06 24.62 0.14
N PRO A 202 36.55 23.46 -0.33
CA PRO A 202 37.82 22.94 0.14
C PRO A 202 38.91 23.98 -0.15
N MET A 203 39.63 24.43 0.89
CA MET A 203 40.73 25.38 0.70
C MET A 203 41.76 24.76 -0.25
N VAL A 204 41.83 25.28 -1.47
CA VAL A 204 42.94 24.99 -2.37
C VAL A 204 44.14 25.77 -1.82
N TRP A 205 45.07 25.07 -1.17
CA TRP A 205 46.36 25.66 -0.82
C TRP A 205 47.12 25.92 -2.12
N LEU A 206 46.99 27.13 -2.68
CA LEU A 206 47.86 27.56 -3.76
C LEU A 206 49.26 27.71 -3.16
N PRO A 207 50.27 26.93 -3.60
CA PRO A 207 51.63 27.21 -3.19
C PRO A 207 51.97 28.62 -3.64
N ILE A 208 52.27 29.49 -2.69
CA ILE A 208 52.79 30.82 -2.96
C ILE A 208 54.10 30.59 -3.74
N LEU A 209 54.08 30.88 -5.05
CA LEU A 209 55.30 31.03 -5.82
C LEU A 209 55.97 32.31 -5.32
N LEU A 210 56.87 32.15 -4.35
CA LEU A 210 57.87 33.17 -4.06
C LEU A 210 58.84 33.18 -5.24
N GLU A 211 58.73 34.20 -6.09
CA GLU A 211 59.78 34.58 -7.05
C GLU A 211 61.01 35.14 -6.32
#